data_AF-A0A5J4PQK6-F1
#
_entry.id   AF-A0A5J4PQK6-F1
#
_cell.length_a   1.000
_cell.length_b   1.000
_cell.length_c   1.000
_cell.angle_alpha   90.00
_cell.angle_beta   90.00
_cell.angle_gamma   90.00
#
_symmetry.space_group_name_H-M   'P 1'
#
loop_
_entity.id
_entity.type
_entity.pdbx_description
1 polymer ?
#
loop_
_entity_poly.entity_id
_entity_poly.type
_entity_poly.pdbx_seq_one_letter_code
_entity_poly.pdbx_strand_id
1 'polypeptide(L)'
;DSYDMNIALNLYDRFYLGATLGAYSVDYTRRTSYSETFYVMDMYKDGDDGSYTLHNNYALEGSGIDFKLGFIVRPIETSSLRIGAAIHTPTWYQLKENHFARLNYRTYINDSEPPVVGETFPQSVNGNQMEGETEYRLTTPWKYNLSLGYTIGRNIAVGAEYEYSDHSSSTLRYDDGVEMKGETMAIREGLKGVHTIRAGAEFKLAPEFSFRLGYNHITASLYNDTFKNLPVNAIRTDTEFSNGKAANNYTLGFGYRNRNLYVDMAYLYNSYKEDFYAFDHIDLPATTVTNNNHRVIFTLGLHF
;
A
#
# COMPACT_ATOMS: atom_id res chain seq x y z
N ASP A 1 9.34 5.11 -7.50
CA ASP A 1 9.11 5.10 -8.96
C ASP A 1 9.00 3.70 -9.55
N SER A 2 8.41 3.57 -10.73
CA SER A 2 8.30 2.31 -11.48
C SER A 2 8.60 2.52 -12.97
N TYR A 3 9.33 1.58 -13.56
CA TYR A 3 9.73 1.55 -14.96
C TYR A 3 9.33 0.21 -15.56
N ASP A 4 8.58 0.22 -16.66
CA ASP A 4 8.12 -1.00 -17.32
C ASP A 4 8.62 -1.07 -18.77
N MET A 5 9.19 -2.21 -19.15
CA MET A 5 9.49 -2.55 -20.54
C MET A 5 8.50 -3.61 -21.02
N ASN A 6 7.73 -3.29 -22.04
CA ASN A 6 6.63 -4.13 -22.52
C ASN A 6 6.90 -4.61 -23.96
N ILE A 7 6.68 -5.90 -24.21
CA ILE A 7 6.64 -6.47 -25.56
C ILE A 7 5.32 -7.21 -25.76
N ALA A 8 4.72 -7.03 -26.93
CA ALA A 8 3.49 -7.71 -27.29
C ALA A 8 3.59 -8.31 -28.70
N LEU A 9 3.01 -9.49 -28.89
CA LEU A 9 2.93 -10.18 -30.17
C LEU A 9 1.46 -10.43 -30.50
N ASN A 10 1.11 -10.23 -31.77
CA ASN A 10 -0.20 -10.59 -32.32
C ASN A 10 -0.03 -11.73 -33.32
N LEU A 11 -0.68 -12.85 -33.05
CA LEU A 11 -0.75 -14.02 -33.92
C LEU A 11 -2.16 -14.11 -34.52
N TYR A 12 -2.24 -13.92 -35.83
CA TYR A 12 -3.44 -14.11 -36.65
C TYR A 12 -4.67 -13.31 -36.17
N ASP A 13 -4.47 -12.16 -35.52
CA ASP A 13 -5.52 -11.30 -34.94
C ASP A 13 -6.43 -11.99 -33.92
N ARG A 14 -5.99 -13.15 -33.42
CA ARG A 14 -6.77 -14.02 -32.52
C ARG A 14 -6.07 -14.35 -31.24
N PHE A 15 -4.74 -14.42 -31.25
CA PHE A 15 -3.96 -14.73 -30.06
C PHE A 15 -2.91 -13.65 -29.86
N TYR A 16 -3.02 -12.99 -28.71
CA TYR A 16 -2.13 -11.90 -28.33
C TYR A 16 -1.31 -12.38 -27.15
N LEU A 17 0.00 -12.22 -27.22
CA LEU A 17 0.91 -12.48 -26.12
C LEU A 17 1.49 -11.16 -25.64
N GLY A 18 1.68 -11.03 -24.34
CA GLY A 18 2.35 -9.90 -23.72
C GLY A 18 3.37 -10.38 -22.70
N ALA A 19 4.51 -9.71 -22.66
CA ALA A 19 5.49 -9.85 -21.60
C ALA A 19 5.93 -8.46 -21.11
N THR A 20 6.11 -8.32 -19.81
CA THR A 20 6.55 -7.09 -19.17
C THR A 20 7.69 -7.39 -18.22
N LEU A 21 8.77 -6.62 -18.30
CA LEU A 21 9.81 -6.54 -17.27
C LEU A 21 9.59 -5.25 -16.49
N GLY A 22 9.32 -5.37 -15.19
CA GLY A 22 9.15 -4.25 -14.28
C GLY A 22 10.41 -4.01 -13.46
N ALA A 23 10.77 -2.74 -13.28
CA ALA A 23 11.80 -2.28 -12.36
C ALA A 23 11.23 -1.20 -11.44
N TYR A 24 11.53 -1.27 -10.16
CA TYR A 24 10.95 -0.42 -9.13
C TYR A 24 12.06 0.22 -8.30
N SER A 25 11.81 1.45 -7.88
CA SER A 25 12.62 2.16 -6.90
C SER A 25 11.73 2.58 -5.74
N VAL A 26 12.16 2.22 -4.53
CA VAL A 26 11.49 2.55 -3.27
C VAL A 26 12.27 3.65 -2.59
N ASP A 27 11.57 4.71 -2.22
CA ASP A 27 12.05 5.77 -1.35
C ASP A 27 10.89 6.15 -0.43
N TYR A 28 11.07 5.89 0.86
CA TYR A 28 10.07 6.17 1.88
C TYR A 28 10.75 6.74 3.11
N THR A 29 10.34 7.94 3.50
CA THR A 29 10.77 8.56 4.74
C THR A 29 9.57 8.75 5.66
N ARG A 30 9.72 8.38 6.92
CA ARG A 30 8.74 8.63 7.98
C ARG A 30 9.40 9.32 9.15
N ARG A 31 8.74 10.35 9.68
CA ARG A 31 9.13 11.03 10.90
C ARG A 31 7.93 11.02 11.85
N THR A 32 8.09 10.41 13.00
CA THR A 32 7.06 10.36 14.04
C THR A 32 7.62 10.87 15.35
N SER A 33 6.73 11.30 16.23
CA SER A 33 7.11 11.72 17.57
C SER A 33 6.01 11.35 18.55
N TYR A 34 6.41 10.86 19.71
CA TYR A 34 5.52 10.57 20.84
C TYR A 34 5.93 11.45 22.01
N SER A 35 4.97 12.11 22.64
CA SER A 35 5.23 12.99 23.80
C SER A 35 4.32 12.66 24.96
N GLU A 36 4.86 12.67 26.16
CA GLU A 36 4.10 12.60 27.40
C GLU A 36 4.46 13.78 28.31
N THR A 37 3.47 14.23 29.05
CA THR A 37 3.63 15.21 30.13
C THR A 37 3.13 14.56 31.40
N PHE A 38 3.98 14.53 32.42
CA PHE A 38 3.67 13.96 33.71
C PHE A 38 2.97 15.03 34.55
N TYR A 39 1.80 14.67 35.08
CA TYR A 39 1.06 15.53 36.00
C TYR A 39 1.02 14.86 37.37
N VAL A 40 1.47 15.60 38.38
CA VAL A 40 1.25 15.21 39.78
C VAL A 40 0.06 16.01 40.30
N MET A 41 -1.00 15.29 40.67
CA MET A 41 -2.07 15.87 41.48
C MET A 41 -1.73 15.66 42.95
N ASP A 42 -1.33 16.73 43.63
CA ASP A 42 -1.26 16.78 45.09
C ASP A 42 -2.09 17.96 45.62
N MET A 43 -2.58 17.85 46.86
CA MET A 43 -3.52 18.75 47.54
C MET A 43 -3.04 20.22 47.59
N TYR A 44 -1.78 20.50 47.23
CA TYR A 44 -1.12 21.82 47.29
C TYR A 44 -0.34 22.22 46.02
N LYS A 45 -0.32 21.41 44.95
CA LYS A 45 0.37 21.73 43.71
C LYS A 45 -0.38 21.18 42.49
N ASP A 46 -0.88 22.10 41.67
CA ASP A 46 -1.22 21.84 40.26
C ASP A 46 -0.03 22.28 39.40
N GLY A 47 0.63 21.36 38.70
CA GLY A 47 1.76 21.70 37.82
C GLY A 47 2.29 20.54 36.98
N ASP A 48 2.94 20.88 35.87
CA ASP A 48 3.72 19.96 35.02
C ASP A 48 4.98 19.48 35.77
N ASP A 49 5.07 18.17 36.00
CA ASP A 49 6.14 17.51 36.75
C ASP A 49 7.16 16.82 35.83
N GLY A 50 7.21 17.25 34.57
CA GLY A 50 8.19 16.80 33.60
C GLY A 50 7.53 16.27 32.34
N SER A 51 8.35 16.09 31.32
CA SER A 51 7.88 15.61 30.03
C SER A 51 8.99 14.91 29.28
N TYR A 52 8.61 14.12 28.30
CA TYR A 52 9.53 13.67 27.28
C TYR A 52 8.88 13.66 25.92
N THR A 53 9.70 13.81 24.89
CA THR A 53 9.34 13.63 23.50
C THR A 53 10.36 12.71 22.85
N LEU A 54 9.91 11.52 22.45
CA LEU A 54 10.68 10.61 21.63
C LEU A 54 10.40 10.93 20.15
N HIS A 55 11.43 11.25 19.39
CA HIS A 55 11.40 11.41 17.95
C HIS A 55 11.96 10.17 17.27
N ASN A 56 11.30 9.69 16.22
CA ASN A 56 11.74 8.58 15.39
C ASN A 56 11.83 9.04 13.92
N ASN A 57 13.01 8.86 13.33
CA ASN A 57 13.26 9.05 11.92
C ASN A 57 13.51 7.68 11.29
N TYR A 58 12.76 7.40 10.24
CA TYR A 58 12.79 6.17 9.49
C TYR A 58 13.00 6.48 8.02
N ALA A 59 13.97 5.83 7.38
CA ALA A 59 14.15 5.86 5.94
C ALA A 59 14.25 4.44 5.40
N LEU A 60 13.56 4.19 4.30
CA LEU A 60 13.59 2.93 3.56
C LEU A 60 13.86 3.26 2.10
N GLU A 61 14.97 2.77 1.60
CA GLU A 61 15.34 2.88 0.20
C GLU A 61 15.53 1.49 -0.41
N GLY A 62 15.40 1.39 -1.72
CA GLY A 62 15.71 0.14 -2.39
C GLY A 62 15.25 0.06 -3.82
N SER A 63 15.41 -1.13 -4.37
CA SER A 63 15.04 -1.44 -5.74
C SER A 63 14.39 -2.81 -5.83
N GLY A 64 13.58 -3.02 -6.86
CA GLY A 64 12.97 -4.32 -7.11
C GLY A 64 12.76 -4.59 -8.59
N ILE A 65 12.63 -5.87 -8.92
CA ILE A 65 12.35 -6.32 -10.28
C ILE A 65 11.24 -7.36 -10.28
N ASP A 66 10.42 -7.37 -11.34
CA ASP A 66 9.45 -8.42 -11.60
C ASP A 66 9.32 -8.73 -13.09
N PHE A 67 8.64 -9.85 -13.38
CA PHE A 67 8.30 -10.24 -14.73
C PHE A 67 6.82 -10.65 -14.80
N LYS A 68 6.15 -10.25 -15.87
CA LYS A 68 4.72 -10.51 -16.09
C LYS A 68 4.54 -11.13 -17.46
N LEU A 69 3.72 -12.17 -17.53
CA LEU A 69 3.34 -12.83 -18.78
C LEU A 69 1.83 -12.88 -18.86
N GLY A 70 1.29 -12.53 -20.02
CA GLY A 70 -0.14 -12.61 -20.26
C GLY A 70 -0.46 -12.99 -21.69
N PHE A 71 -1.67 -13.47 -21.89
CA PHE A 71 -2.22 -13.68 -23.20
C PHE A 71 -3.68 -13.23 -23.26
N ILE A 72 -4.14 -12.92 -24.47
CA ILE A 72 -5.55 -12.70 -24.79
C ILE A 72 -5.89 -13.55 -26.01
N VAL A 73 -6.99 -14.28 -25.95
CA VAL A 73 -7.52 -15.07 -27.06
C VAL A 73 -8.90 -14.58 -27.48
N ARG A 74 -9.16 -14.61 -28.78
CA ARG A 74 -10.48 -14.43 -29.40
C ARG A 74 -10.97 -15.80 -29.88
N PRO A 75 -11.71 -16.54 -29.03
CA PRO A 75 -12.04 -17.93 -29.31
C PRO A 75 -13.00 -18.09 -30.49
N ILE A 76 -13.87 -17.10 -30.74
CA ILE A 76 -14.86 -17.13 -31.82
C ILE A 76 -14.56 -15.97 -32.78
N GLU A 77 -14.31 -16.28 -34.05
CA GLU A 77 -13.90 -15.30 -35.07
C GLU A 77 -14.96 -14.23 -35.34
N THR A 78 -16.23 -14.65 -35.43
CA THR A 78 -17.39 -13.78 -35.65
C THR A 78 -17.80 -13.00 -34.40
N SER A 79 -17.18 -13.27 -33.26
CA SER A 79 -17.48 -12.65 -31.97
C SER A 79 -16.41 -11.65 -31.57
N SER A 80 -16.83 -10.64 -30.81
CA SER A 80 -15.94 -9.70 -30.13
C SER A 80 -15.43 -10.21 -28.77
N LEU A 81 -15.76 -11.45 -28.40
CA LEU A 81 -15.35 -12.06 -27.15
C LEU A 81 -13.82 -12.17 -27.07
N ARG A 82 -13.28 -11.68 -25.96
CA ARG A 82 -11.87 -11.75 -25.57
C ARG A 82 -11.79 -12.41 -24.21
N ILE A 83 -10.90 -13.39 -24.09
CA ILE A 83 -10.56 -14.04 -22.83
C ILE A 83 -9.08 -13.82 -22.61
N GLY A 84 -8.70 -13.24 -21.48
CA GLY A 84 -7.31 -13.01 -21.13
C GLY A 84 -6.95 -13.73 -19.85
N ALA A 85 -5.69 -14.12 -19.73
CA ALA A 85 -5.10 -14.54 -18.47
C ALA A 85 -3.68 -14.00 -18.36
N ALA A 86 -3.26 -13.67 -17.14
CA ALA A 86 -1.89 -13.24 -16.87
C ALA A 86 -1.39 -13.81 -15.55
N ILE A 87 -0.08 -13.99 -15.49
CA ILE A 87 0.67 -14.38 -14.30
C ILE A 87 1.79 -13.37 -14.08
N HIS A 88 1.87 -12.84 -12.87
CA HIS A 88 2.92 -11.93 -12.46
C HIS A 88 3.79 -12.67 -11.44
N THR A 89 5.10 -12.68 -11.68
CA THR A 89 6.05 -13.18 -10.69
C THR A 89 6.01 -12.32 -9.43
N PRO A 90 6.52 -12.83 -8.31
CA PRO A 90 6.97 -12.01 -7.22
C PRO A 90 7.81 -10.84 -7.73
N THR A 91 7.65 -9.69 -7.07
CA THR A 91 8.67 -8.65 -7.12
C THR A 91 9.72 -9.00 -6.07
N TRP A 92 10.97 -9.10 -6.51
CA TRP A 92 12.12 -9.29 -5.62
C TRP A 92 12.71 -7.93 -5.31
N TYR A 93 12.51 -7.47 -4.08
CA TYR A 93 13.08 -6.23 -3.59
C TYR A 93 14.38 -6.48 -2.83
N GLN A 94 15.35 -5.59 -3.01
CA GLN A 94 16.46 -5.37 -2.10
C GLN A 94 16.25 -4.01 -1.43
N LEU A 95 16.16 -4.03 -0.11
CA LEU A 95 15.76 -2.89 0.71
C LEU A 95 16.84 -2.61 1.75
N LYS A 96 17.05 -1.32 2.00
CA LYS A 96 17.93 -0.80 3.02
C LYS A 96 17.13 0.13 3.92
N GLU A 97 17.15 -0.18 5.20
CA GLU A 97 16.38 0.47 6.23
C GLU A 97 17.31 1.18 7.21
N ASN A 98 17.06 2.47 7.46
CA ASN A 98 17.79 3.30 8.40
C ASN A 98 16.84 3.84 9.47
N HIS A 99 17.24 3.68 10.73
CA HIS A 99 16.51 4.16 11.90
C HIS A 99 17.38 5.05 12.77
N PHE A 100 16.80 6.17 13.17
CA PHE A 100 17.38 7.02 14.20
C PHE A 100 16.31 7.49 15.17
N ALA A 101 16.63 7.50 16.46
CA ALA A 101 15.75 7.98 17.50
C ALA A 101 16.45 9.01 18.39
N ARG A 102 15.67 9.98 18.88
CA ARG A 102 16.15 11.03 19.77
C ARG A 102 15.09 11.32 20.83
N LEU A 103 15.50 11.33 22.09
CA LEU A 103 14.64 11.61 23.23
C LEU A 103 15.00 12.99 23.79
N ASN A 104 14.08 13.94 23.68
CA ASN A 104 14.13 15.17 24.46
C ASN A 104 13.41 14.90 25.78
N TYR A 105 13.99 15.31 26.90
CA TYR A 105 13.38 15.11 28.21
C TYR A 105 13.51 16.36 29.09
N ARG A 106 12.55 16.49 30.00
CA ARG A 106 12.52 17.40 31.12
C ARG A 106 12.14 16.55 32.33
N THR A 107 13.09 16.29 33.21
CA THR A 107 12.90 15.40 34.36
C THR A 107 13.54 15.98 35.61
N TYR A 108 13.13 15.50 36.78
CA TYR A 108 13.71 15.87 38.07
C TYR A 108 14.56 14.71 38.58
N ILE A 109 15.81 15.01 38.96
CA ILE A 109 16.65 14.04 39.68
C ILE A 109 16.28 14.05 41.18
N ASN A 110 15.83 15.20 41.68
CA ASN A 110 15.36 15.44 43.04
C ASN A 110 14.30 16.57 43.01
N ASP A 111 13.17 16.39 43.69
CA ASP A 111 12.03 17.33 43.75
C ASP A 111 12.41 18.73 44.25
N SER A 112 13.56 18.86 44.92
CA SER A 112 14.07 20.11 45.47
C SER A 112 14.94 20.91 44.49
N GLU A 113 15.31 20.34 43.34
CA GLU A 113 16.18 20.96 42.33
C GLU A 113 15.40 21.37 41.06
N PRO A 114 15.91 22.35 40.28
CA PRO A 114 15.35 22.66 38.98
C PRO A 114 15.33 21.42 38.06
N PRO A 115 14.37 21.32 37.13
CA PRO A 115 14.30 20.19 36.22
C PRO A 115 15.52 20.17 35.29
N VAL A 116 16.08 18.98 35.12
CA VAL A 116 17.09 18.70 34.12
C VAL A 116 16.40 18.59 32.77
N VAL A 117 16.76 19.51 31.88
CA VAL A 117 16.33 19.47 30.47
C VAL A 117 17.51 19.01 29.64
N GLY A 118 17.27 18.02 28.79
CA GLY A 118 18.32 17.46 27.97
C GLY A 118 17.80 16.69 26.77
N GLU A 119 18.76 16.13 26.05
CA GLU A 119 18.55 15.29 24.89
C GLU A 119 19.44 14.07 25.02
N THR A 120 18.93 12.92 24.61
CA THR A 120 19.73 11.71 24.44
C THR A 120 19.33 10.96 23.17
N PHE A 121 20.24 10.16 22.65
CA PHE A 121 20.08 9.40 21.41
C PHE A 121 20.92 8.11 21.50
N PRO A 122 20.63 7.07 20.68
CA PRO A 122 21.46 5.88 20.62
C PRO A 122 22.91 6.24 20.28
N GLN A 123 23.84 5.79 21.12
CA GLN A 123 25.26 6.05 20.99
C GLN A 123 26.05 4.74 21.00
N SER A 124 27.13 4.70 20.23
CA SER A 124 28.15 3.65 20.31
C SER A 124 28.87 3.69 21.67
N VAL A 125 29.66 2.65 21.97
CA VAL A 125 30.51 2.59 23.17
C VAL A 125 31.46 3.80 23.34
N ASN A 126 31.75 4.51 22.25
CA ASN A 126 32.61 5.69 22.24
C ASN A 126 31.83 7.03 22.30
N GLY A 127 30.51 7.00 22.51
CA GLY A 127 29.66 8.18 22.58
C GLY A 127 29.26 8.79 21.23
N ASN A 128 29.71 8.22 20.11
CA ASN A 128 29.28 8.67 18.78
C ASN A 128 27.85 8.24 18.49
N GLN A 129 27.08 9.09 17.79
CA GLN A 129 25.75 8.77 17.29
C GLN A 129 25.76 7.43 16.54
N MET A 130 24.80 6.57 16.86
CA MET A 130 24.62 5.28 16.22
C MET A 130 23.26 5.25 15.52
N GLU A 131 23.27 4.93 14.24
CA GLU A 131 22.06 4.69 13.44
C GLU A 131 21.89 3.18 13.27
N GLY A 132 20.66 2.71 13.38
CA GLY A 132 20.33 1.33 13.09
C GLY A 132 20.16 1.17 11.59
N GLU A 133 21.04 0.40 10.96
CA GLU A 133 20.97 0.08 9.54
C GLU A 133 20.66 -1.42 9.38
N THR A 134 19.73 -1.78 8.50
CA THR A 134 19.42 -3.17 8.18
C THR A 134 19.13 -3.32 6.70
N GLU A 135 19.85 -4.23 6.05
CA GLU A 135 19.59 -4.61 4.67
C GLU A 135 18.85 -5.95 4.62
N TYR A 136 17.80 -6.01 3.81
CA TYR A 136 16.99 -7.21 3.67
C TYR A 136 16.34 -7.29 2.30
N ARG A 137 15.83 -8.47 1.97
CA ARG A 137 15.13 -8.78 0.73
C ARG A 137 13.69 -9.14 1.02
N LEU A 138 12.77 -8.47 0.33
CA LEU A 138 11.34 -8.77 0.36
C LEU A 138 10.95 -9.45 -0.95
N THR A 139 10.34 -10.62 -0.87
CA THR A 139 9.72 -11.29 -2.02
C THR A 139 8.20 -11.20 -1.86
N THR A 140 7.53 -10.51 -2.79
CA THR A 140 6.07 -10.39 -2.78
C THR A 140 5.39 -11.66 -3.29
N PRO A 141 4.07 -11.80 -3.15
CA PRO A 141 3.37 -12.95 -3.70
C PRO A 141 3.33 -12.95 -5.23
N TRP A 142 3.04 -14.12 -5.79
CA TRP A 142 2.53 -14.24 -7.16
C TRP A 142 1.17 -13.55 -7.30
N LYS A 143 0.87 -13.06 -8.51
CA LYS A 143 -0.47 -12.58 -8.88
C LYS A 143 -0.98 -13.32 -10.10
N TYR A 144 -2.23 -13.73 -10.04
CA TYR A 144 -2.91 -14.44 -11.12
C TYR A 144 -4.11 -13.61 -11.55
N ASN A 145 -4.29 -13.48 -12.85
CA ASN A 145 -5.32 -12.65 -13.43
C ASN A 145 -6.10 -13.42 -14.50
N LEU A 146 -7.41 -13.26 -14.49
CA LEU A 146 -8.32 -13.73 -15.53
C LEU A 146 -9.22 -12.57 -15.95
N SER A 147 -9.35 -12.33 -17.24
CA SER A 147 -10.18 -11.25 -17.78
C SER A 147 -11.10 -11.75 -18.90
N LEU A 148 -12.28 -11.14 -18.97
CA LEU A 148 -13.28 -11.36 -20.00
C LEU A 148 -13.71 -10.01 -20.53
N GLY A 149 -13.77 -9.87 -21.85
CA GLY A 149 -14.23 -8.65 -22.52
C GLY A 149 -15.13 -8.99 -23.69
N TYR A 150 -16.20 -8.22 -23.86
CA TYR A 150 -17.14 -8.37 -24.96
C TYR A 150 -17.60 -7.01 -25.48
N THR A 151 -17.83 -6.90 -26.78
CA THR A 151 -18.28 -5.66 -27.41
C THR A 151 -19.55 -5.91 -28.21
N ILE A 152 -20.63 -5.21 -27.87
CA ILE A 152 -21.92 -5.29 -28.57
C ILE A 152 -21.96 -4.17 -29.60
N GLY A 153 -21.95 -4.55 -30.89
CA GLY A 153 -21.88 -3.60 -31.99
C GLY A 153 -20.60 -2.76 -31.92
N ARG A 154 -20.74 -1.44 -32.09
CA ARG A 154 -19.62 -0.47 -32.01
C ARG A 154 -19.70 0.43 -30.78
N ASN A 155 -20.77 0.30 -29.99
CA ASN A 155 -21.18 1.33 -29.05
C ASN A 155 -21.10 0.85 -27.60
N ILE A 156 -21.09 -0.45 -27.33
CA ILE A 156 -21.09 -0.96 -25.95
C ILE A 156 -19.94 -1.95 -25.80
N ALA A 157 -19.11 -1.76 -24.77
CA ALA A 157 -18.12 -2.72 -24.33
C ALA A 157 -18.38 -3.06 -22.86
N VAL A 158 -18.28 -4.33 -22.51
CA VAL A 158 -18.39 -4.82 -21.14
C VAL A 158 -17.17 -5.67 -20.83
N GLY A 159 -16.73 -5.63 -19.57
CA GLY A 159 -15.60 -6.40 -19.12
C GLY A 159 -15.73 -6.80 -17.66
N ALA A 160 -15.13 -7.94 -17.34
CA ALA A 160 -14.96 -8.42 -15.99
C ALA A 160 -13.57 -9.02 -15.85
N GLU A 161 -13.01 -8.92 -14.66
CA GLU A 161 -11.68 -9.37 -14.34
C GLU A 161 -11.64 -9.86 -12.90
N TYR A 162 -10.88 -10.91 -12.69
CA TYR A 162 -10.63 -11.52 -11.39
C TYR A 162 -9.12 -11.65 -11.21
N GLU A 163 -8.64 -11.15 -10.08
CA GLU A 163 -7.24 -11.23 -9.68
C GLU A 163 -7.14 -11.88 -8.30
N TYR A 164 -6.14 -12.74 -8.14
CA TYR A 164 -5.82 -13.40 -6.89
C TYR A 164 -4.34 -13.25 -6.54
N SER A 165 -4.06 -12.96 -5.27
CA SER A 165 -2.71 -12.93 -4.73
C SER A 165 -2.71 -13.39 -3.28
N ASP A 166 -1.80 -14.30 -2.92
CA ASP A 166 -1.70 -14.80 -1.54
C ASP A 166 -0.65 -14.01 -0.74
N HIS A 167 -1.08 -12.99 -0.01
CA HIS A 167 -0.18 -12.13 0.75
C HIS A 167 0.59 -12.87 1.86
N SER A 168 0.05 -13.99 2.36
CA SER A 168 0.73 -14.84 3.36
C SER A 168 2.00 -15.50 2.81
N SER A 169 2.14 -15.61 1.49
CA SER A 169 3.30 -16.22 0.83
C SER A 169 4.52 -15.30 0.73
N SER A 170 4.41 -14.04 1.17
CA SER A 170 5.53 -13.10 1.15
C SER A 170 6.63 -13.55 2.12
N THR A 171 7.89 -13.27 1.79
CA THR A 171 9.03 -13.67 2.64
C THR A 171 10.04 -12.56 2.79
N LEU A 172 10.70 -12.54 3.95
CA LEU A 172 11.77 -11.62 4.30
C LEU A 172 13.04 -12.41 4.59
N ARG A 173 14.17 -11.92 4.06
CA ARG A 173 15.50 -12.50 4.27
C ARG A 173 16.52 -11.39 4.50
N TYR A 174 17.50 -11.61 5.35
CA TYR A 174 18.66 -10.74 5.45
C TYR A 174 19.45 -10.74 4.12
N ASP A 175 20.34 -9.76 3.96
CA ASP A 175 21.21 -9.61 2.79
C ASP A 175 22.10 -10.85 2.54
N ASP A 176 22.52 -11.52 3.61
CA ASP A 176 23.27 -12.79 3.61
C ASP A 176 22.42 -14.01 3.19
N GLY A 177 21.10 -13.83 3.02
CA GLY A 177 20.14 -14.85 2.60
C GLY A 177 19.49 -15.65 3.74
N VAL A 178 19.85 -15.39 5.00
CA VAL A 178 19.21 -15.99 6.17
C VAL A 178 17.76 -15.52 6.27
N GLU A 179 16.83 -16.45 6.49
CA GLU A 179 15.42 -16.12 6.63
C GLU A 179 15.15 -15.32 7.91
N MET A 180 14.43 -14.21 7.76
CA MET A 180 13.86 -13.43 8.87
C MET A 180 12.62 -14.18 9.37
N LYS A 181 12.85 -15.24 10.16
CA LYS A 181 11.82 -16.22 10.52
C LYS A 181 10.65 -15.61 11.27
N GLY A 182 10.91 -14.70 12.22
CA GLY A 182 9.86 -14.07 13.02
C GLY A 182 8.95 -13.20 12.15
N GLU A 183 9.55 -12.39 11.30
CA GLU A 183 8.87 -11.45 10.40
C GLU A 183 8.13 -12.19 9.29
N THR A 184 8.73 -13.23 8.72
CA THR A 184 8.09 -14.10 7.71
C THR A 184 6.94 -14.91 8.32
N MET A 185 7.05 -15.35 9.57
CA MET A 185 5.95 -16.01 10.30
C MET A 185 4.82 -15.02 10.60
N ALA A 186 5.13 -13.80 11.06
CA ALA A 186 4.14 -12.75 11.29
C ALA A 186 3.39 -12.38 10.00
N ILE A 187 4.06 -12.34 8.85
CA ILE A 187 3.43 -12.18 7.54
C ILE A 187 2.44 -13.32 7.26
N ARG A 188 2.86 -14.58 7.48
CA ARG A 188 2.03 -15.77 7.22
C ARG A 188 0.79 -15.83 8.11
N GLU A 189 0.93 -15.45 9.37
CA GLU A 189 -0.14 -15.48 10.36
C GLU A 189 -1.05 -14.25 10.28
N GLY A 190 -0.52 -13.10 9.85
CA GLY A 190 -1.26 -11.85 9.74
C GLY A 190 -1.94 -11.62 8.40
N LEU A 191 -1.35 -12.08 7.29
CA LEU A 191 -1.85 -11.83 5.94
C LEU A 191 -2.54 -13.04 5.34
N LYS A 192 -3.42 -12.81 4.36
CA LYS A 192 -4.17 -13.87 3.65
C LYS A 192 -4.35 -13.58 2.16
N GLY A 193 -4.96 -14.54 1.48
CA GLY A 193 -5.39 -14.41 0.08
C GLY A 193 -6.29 -13.19 -0.15
N VAL A 194 -5.90 -12.36 -1.12
CA VAL A 194 -6.66 -11.22 -1.59
C VAL A 194 -7.28 -11.56 -2.94
N HIS A 195 -8.60 -11.41 -2.99
CA HIS A 195 -9.40 -11.54 -4.20
C HIS A 195 -9.81 -10.14 -4.64
N THR A 196 -9.54 -9.82 -5.89
CA THR A 196 -9.99 -8.57 -6.51
C THR A 196 -10.89 -8.87 -7.69
N ILE A 197 -12.11 -8.34 -7.66
CA ILE A 197 -13.08 -8.47 -8.75
C ILE A 197 -13.32 -7.08 -9.32
N ARG A 198 -13.08 -6.94 -10.63
CA ARG A 198 -13.36 -5.71 -11.38
C ARG A 198 -14.41 -6.01 -12.43
N ALA A 199 -15.40 -5.15 -12.55
CA ALA A 199 -16.38 -5.20 -13.62
C ALA A 199 -16.65 -3.79 -14.13
N GLY A 200 -16.88 -3.64 -15.42
CA GLY A 200 -17.14 -2.33 -16.00
C GLY A 200 -17.81 -2.41 -17.35
N ALA A 201 -18.38 -1.28 -17.74
CA ALA A 201 -18.98 -1.11 -19.04
C ALA A 201 -18.66 0.28 -19.58
N GLU A 202 -18.39 0.34 -20.88
CA GLU A 202 -18.32 1.56 -21.66
C GLU A 202 -19.48 1.58 -22.64
N PHE A 203 -20.16 2.71 -22.76
CA PHE A 203 -21.19 2.93 -23.77
C PHE A 203 -21.00 4.27 -24.47
N LYS A 204 -21.18 4.29 -25.78
CA LYS A 204 -21.08 5.46 -26.64
C LYS A 204 -22.45 5.85 -27.15
N LEU A 205 -22.99 6.95 -26.63
CA LEU A 205 -24.29 7.50 -27.08
C LEU A 205 -24.18 8.13 -28.47
N ALA A 206 -23.04 8.75 -28.75
CA ALA A 206 -22.64 9.25 -30.06
C ALA A 206 -21.14 8.98 -30.24
N PRO A 207 -20.60 8.99 -31.48
CA PRO A 207 -19.19 8.69 -31.74
C PRO A 207 -18.21 9.51 -30.90
N GLU A 208 -18.59 10.73 -30.55
CA GLU A 208 -17.79 11.70 -29.80
C GLU A 208 -17.91 11.53 -28.29
N PHE A 209 -18.98 10.89 -27.79
CA PHE A 209 -19.28 10.82 -26.36
C PHE A 209 -19.19 9.38 -25.85
N SER A 210 -18.32 9.14 -24.87
CA SER A 210 -18.18 7.87 -24.17
C SER A 210 -18.50 8.01 -22.70
N PHE A 211 -19.31 7.11 -22.17
CA PHE A 211 -19.60 6.99 -20.75
C PHE A 211 -19.05 5.67 -20.23
N ARG A 212 -18.48 5.68 -19.04
CA ARG A 212 -17.89 4.51 -18.39
C ARG A 212 -18.47 4.36 -17.00
N LEU A 213 -18.83 3.14 -16.64
CA LEU A 213 -19.11 2.75 -15.27
C LEU A 213 -18.23 1.57 -14.89
N GLY A 214 -17.83 1.52 -13.63
CA GLY A 214 -17.04 0.42 -13.12
C GLY A 214 -17.24 0.20 -11.63
N TYR A 215 -16.96 -1.03 -11.23
CA TYR A 215 -16.95 -1.47 -9.85
C TYR A 215 -15.72 -2.34 -9.62
N ASN A 216 -15.05 -2.13 -8.49
CA ASN A 216 -13.90 -2.91 -8.08
C ASN A 216 -14.01 -3.26 -6.59
N HIS A 217 -14.13 -4.55 -6.29
CA HIS A 217 -14.19 -5.09 -4.94
C HIS A 217 -12.88 -5.80 -4.62
N ILE A 218 -12.25 -5.42 -3.51
CA ILE A 218 -11.00 -5.98 -3.02
C ILE A 218 -11.25 -6.55 -1.63
N THR A 219 -10.96 -7.83 -1.39
CA THR A 219 -11.11 -8.43 -0.06
C THR A 219 -10.02 -7.95 0.89
N ALA A 220 -10.27 -8.05 2.20
CA ALA A 220 -9.27 -7.73 3.22
C ALA A 220 -8.01 -8.59 3.06
N SER A 221 -6.83 -7.98 3.19
CA SER A 221 -5.54 -8.68 3.16
C SER A 221 -5.10 -9.23 4.50
N LEU A 222 -5.77 -8.84 5.59
CA LEU A 222 -5.44 -9.19 6.98
C LEU A 222 -6.48 -10.17 7.56
N TYR A 223 -6.06 -11.01 8.51
CA TYR A 223 -7.01 -11.68 9.41
C TYR A 223 -7.61 -10.68 10.40
N ASN A 224 -8.71 -11.06 11.07
CA ASN A 224 -9.40 -10.13 11.97
C ASN A 224 -8.65 -9.91 13.28
N ASP A 225 -7.88 -10.90 13.71
CA ASP A 225 -7.08 -10.97 14.92
C ASP A 225 -5.60 -10.59 14.68
N THR A 226 -5.26 -10.13 13.47
CA THR A 226 -3.92 -9.62 13.20
C THR A 226 -3.66 -8.39 14.06
N PHE A 227 -2.50 -8.34 14.71
CA PHE A 227 -2.10 -7.22 15.53
C PHE A 227 -0.68 -6.79 15.18
N LYS A 228 -0.39 -5.50 15.40
CA LYS A 228 0.96 -4.98 15.27
C LYS A 228 1.74 -5.32 16.53
N ASN A 229 2.73 -6.19 16.43
CA ASN A 229 3.63 -6.50 17.54
C ASN A 229 4.80 -5.50 17.56
N LEU A 230 4.94 -4.71 18.63
CA LEU A 230 6.13 -3.90 18.84
C LEU A 230 7.05 -4.60 19.86
N PRO A 231 8.32 -4.84 19.52
CA PRO A 231 9.28 -5.41 20.46
C PRO A 231 9.43 -4.55 21.72
N VAL A 232 9.72 -5.19 22.86
CA VAL A 232 10.11 -4.47 24.08
C VAL A 232 11.34 -3.63 23.79
N ASN A 233 11.31 -2.35 24.22
CA ASN A 233 12.32 -1.33 23.91
C ASN A 233 12.40 -0.92 22.42
N ALA A 234 11.34 -1.14 21.64
CA ALA A 234 11.25 -0.57 20.31
C ALA A 234 11.32 0.96 20.38
N ILE A 235 12.19 1.55 19.56
CA ILE A 235 12.33 3.01 19.42
C ILE A 235 11.24 3.64 18.53
N ARG A 236 10.24 2.85 18.14
CA ARG A 236 9.15 3.26 17.25
C ARG A 236 8.11 4.03 18.05
N THR A 237 7.68 5.16 17.50
CA THR A 237 6.65 6.03 18.09
C THR A 237 5.34 6.01 17.32
N ASP A 238 5.17 5.02 16.44
CA ASP A 238 3.93 4.76 15.72
C ASP A 238 3.28 3.52 16.34
N THR A 239 2.54 3.67 17.43
CA THR A 239 1.89 2.54 18.13
C THR A 239 0.58 2.14 17.46
N GLU A 240 0.00 3.06 16.72
CA GLU A 240 -1.28 2.87 16.04
C GLU A 240 -1.18 1.88 14.87
N PHE A 241 -2.29 1.18 14.63
CA PHE A 241 -2.48 0.34 13.46
C PHE A 241 -3.96 0.17 13.12
N SER A 242 -4.22 -0.20 11.86
CA SER A 242 -5.56 -0.43 11.34
C SER A 242 -5.63 -1.76 10.60
N ASN A 243 -6.65 -2.55 10.91
CA ASN A 243 -6.98 -3.75 10.15
C ASN A 243 -8.01 -3.41 9.06
N GLY A 244 -7.51 -3.11 7.87
CA GLY A 244 -8.32 -2.81 6.69
C GLY A 244 -9.24 -3.98 6.32
N LYS A 245 -10.53 -3.69 6.15
CA LYS A 245 -11.52 -4.64 5.64
C LYS A 245 -11.60 -4.58 4.11
N ALA A 246 -12.60 -5.25 3.54
CA ALA A 246 -12.83 -5.19 2.11
C ALA A 246 -13.09 -3.74 1.64
N ALA A 247 -12.54 -3.38 0.49
CA ALA A 247 -12.68 -2.08 -0.13
C ALA A 247 -13.55 -2.16 -1.38
N ASN A 248 -14.41 -1.16 -1.55
CA ASN A 248 -15.33 -1.05 -2.68
C ASN A 248 -15.07 0.26 -3.41
N ASN A 249 -14.76 0.14 -4.69
CA ASN A 249 -14.46 1.26 -5.58
C ASN A 249 -15.55 1.35 -6.64
N TYR A 250 -16.20 2.50 -6.74
CA TYR A 250 -17.19 2.81 -7.76
C TYR A 250 -16.61 3.88 -8.68
N THR A 251 -16.63 3.64 -9.98
CA THR A 251 -16.11 4.58 -10.96
C THR A 251 -17.19 5.02 -11.95
N LEU A 252 -17.17 6.30 -12.25
CA LEU A 252 -17.96 6.92 -13.32
C LEU A 252 -17.00 7.71 -14.19
N GLY A 253 -17.13 7.56 -15.50
CA GLY A 253 -16.29 8.24 -16.47
C GLY A 253 -17.14 8.87 -17.56
N PHE A 254 -16.72 10.05 -18.00
CA PHE A 254 -17.26 10.74 -19.15
C PHE A 254 -16.10 11.20 -20.04
N GLY A 255 -16.20 10.89 -21.32
CA GLY A 255 -15.23 11.27 -22.32
C GLY A 255 -15.92 11.96 -23.48
N TYR A 256 -15.33 13.05 -23.94
CA TYR A 256 -15.66 13.73 -25.17
C TYR A 256 -14.43 13.76 -26.07
N ARG A 257 -14.57 13.33 -27.32
CA ARG A 257 -13.50 13.36 -28.31
C ARG A 257 -14.02 13.83 -29.65
N ASN A 258 -13.42 14.90 -30.14
CA ASN A 258 -13.54 15.41 -31.50
C ASN A 258 -12.14 15.38 -32.16
N ARG A 259 -12.04 15.84 -33.42
CA ARG A 259 -10.80 15.84 -34.20
C ARG A 259 -9.65 16.64 -33.55
N ASN A 260 -9.97 17.78 -32.95
CA ASN A 260 -9.00 18.66 -32.29
C ASN A 260 -9.07 18.57 -30.77
N LEU A 261 -10.27 18.27 -30.27
CA LEU A 261 -10.72 18.15 -28.88
C LEU A 261 -10.56 16.76 -28.26
N TYR A 262 -9.87 16.53 -27.14
CA TYR A 262 -10.32 15.48 -26.23
C TYR A 262 -10.36 15.93 -24.76
N VAL A 263 -11.41 15.48 -24.07
CA VAL A 263 -11.69 15.74 -22.67
C VAL A 263 -12.11 14.42 -22.05
N ASP A 264 -11.46 13.99 -20.99
CA ASP A 264 -11.88 12.83 -20.20
C ASP A 264 -11.94 13.23 -18.72
N MET A 265 -13.05 12.86 -18.07
CA MET A 265 -13.27 13.06 -16.65
C MET A 265 -13.62 11.72 -16.01
N ALA A 266 -12.96 11.39 -14.91
CA ALA A 266 -13.24 10.20 -14.13
C ALA A 266 -13.50 10.60 -12.67
N TYR A 267 -14.58 10.06 -12.11
CA TYR A 267 -14.91 10.12 -10.71
C TYR A 267 -14.73 8.73 -10.09
N LEU A 268 -14.00 8.66 -8.99
CA LEU A 268 -13.79 7.46 -8.19
C LEU A 268 -14.31 7.72 -6.79
N TYR A 269 -15.23 6.88 -6.35
CA TYR A 269 -15.68 6.78 -4.96
C TYR A 269 -15.14 5.48 -4.36
N ASN A 270 -14.26 5.60 -3.38
CA ASN A 270 -13.66 4.49 -2.65
C ASN A 270 -14.26 4.46 -1.23
N SER A 271 -14.83 3.32 -0.83
CA SER A 271 -15.41 3.12 0.48
C SER A 271 -14.90 1.82 1.11
N TYR A 272 -14.34 1.93 2.30
CA TYR A 272 -13.85 0.80 3.08
C TYR A 272 -14.01 1.05 4.57
N LYS A 273 -14.01 -0.04 5.33
CA LYS A 273 -13.97 -0.01 6.79
C LYS A 273 -12.62 -0.50 7.27
N GLU A 274 -12.23 -0.07 8.44
CA GLU A 274 -11.07 -0.59 9.14
C GLU A 274 -11.36 -0.61 10.64
N ASP A 275 -10.70 -1.54 11.32
CA ASP A 275 -10.69 -1.59 12.78
C ASP A 275 -9.40 -0.93 13.26
N PHE A 276 -9.52 0.28 13.82
CA PHE A 276 -8.40 1.11 14.28
C PHE A 276 -8.07 0.84 15.75
N TYR A 277 -6.78 0.76 16.04
CA TYR A 277 -6.21 0.58 17.37
C TYR A 277 -5.18 1.68 17.64
N ALA A 278 -5.29 2.36 18.78
CA ALA A 278 -4.36 3.43 19.16
C ALA A 278 -3.02 2.89 19.67
N PHE A 279 -3.02 1.69 20.27
CA PHE A 279 -1.84 1.04 20.85
C PHE A 279 -1.86 -0.47 20.57
N ASP A 280 -0.71 -1.11 20.73
CA ASP A 280 -0.47 -2.54 20.51
C ASP A 280 -0.87 -3.40 21.72
N HIS A 281 -2.13 -3.28 22.16
CA HIS A 281 -2.63 -4.07 23.29
C HIS A 281 -3.76 -5.02 22.87
N ILE A 282 -3.63 -6.30 23.24
CA ILE A 282 -4.57 -7.36 22.85
C ILE A 282 -6.01 -7.11 23.35
N ASP A 283 -6.14 -6.49 24.52
CA ASP A 283 -7.43 -6.19 25.15
C ASP A 283 -8.03 -4.83 24.73
N LEU A 284 -7.34 -4.03 23.89
CA LEU A 284 -7.90 -2.75 23.45
C LEU A 284 -9.01 -3.00 22.43
N PRO A 285 -10.25 -2.53 22.69
CA PRO A 285 -11.32 -2.67 21.73
C PRO A 285 -11.03 -1.82 20.50
N ALA A 286 -11.25 -2.39 19.32
CA ALA A 286 -11.09 -1.66 18.07
C ALA A 286 -12.15 -0.57 17.93
N THR A 287 -11.77 0.56 17.35
CA THR A 287 -12.73 1.55 16.84
C THR A 287 -12.95 1.30 15.36
N THR A 288 -14.16 0.93 14.97
CA THR A 288 -14.48 0.78 13.53
C THR A 288 -14.57 2.15 12.87
N VAL A 289 -13.66 2.43 11.95
CA VAL A 289 -13.62 3.64 11.13
C VAL A 289 -14.18 3.31 9.74
N THR A 290 -15.04 4.19 9.22
CA THR A 290 -15.53 4.10 7.83
C THR A 290 -14.90 5.23 7.03
N ASN A 291 -14.11 4.87 6.02
CA ASN A 291 -13.41 5.79 5.15
C ASN A 291 -14.13 5.89 3.81
N ASN A 292 -14.46 7.13 3.42
CA ASN A 292 -15.15 7.44 2.18
C ASN A 292 -14.34 8.50 1.43
N ASN A 293 -13.65 8.05 0.39
CA ASN A 293 -12.71 8.86 -0.38
C ASN A 293 -13.29 9.17 -1.76
N HIS A 294 -13.28 10.45 -2.12
CA HIS A 294 -13.77 10.95 -3.40
C HIS A 294 -12.58 11.50 -4.20
N ARG A 295 -12.39 11.03 -5.44
CA ARG A 295 -11.35 11.54 -6.35
C ARG A 295 -11.95 11.88 -7.69
N VAL A 296 -11.60 13.06 -8.21
CA VAL A 296 -11.93 13.48 -9.57
C VAL A 296 -10.62 13.64 -10.33
N ILE A 297 -10.53 13.00 -11.49
CA ILE A 297 -9.40 13.09 -12.41
C ILE A 297 -9.93 13.71 -13.70
N PHE A 298 -9.24 14.71 -14.20
CA PHE A 298 -9.61 15.42 -15.41
C PHE A 298 -8.41 15.52 -16.34
N THR A 299 -8.64 15.18 -17.60
CA THR A 299 -7.63 15.22 -18.67
C THR A 299 -8.17 16.03 -19.83
N LEU A 300 -7.34 16.94 -20.34
CA LEU A 300 -7.63 17.79 -21.49
C LEU A 300 -6.47 17.68 -22.47
N GLY A 301 -6.76 17.50 -23.76
CA GLY A 301 -5.73 17.61 -24.78
C GLY A 301 -6.26 18.19 -26.09
N LEU A 302 -5.36 18.90 -26.77
CA LEU A 302 -5.61 19.61 -28.01
C LEU A 302 -4.70 19.01 -29.09
N HIS A 303 -5.28 18.69 -30.25
CA HIS A 303 -4.54 18.30 -31.44
C HIS A 303 -4.51 19.51 -32.39
N PHE A 304 -3.29 19.91 -32.74
CA PHE A 304 -2.98 20.99 -33.67
C PHE A 304 -2.60 20.41 -35.03
#